data_AF-A0A6U1U8Q6-F1
#
_entry.id   AF-A0A6U1U8Q6-F1
#
_cell.length_a   1.000
_cell.length_b   1.000
_cell.length_c   1.000
_cell.angle_alpha   90.00
_cell.angle_beta   90.00
_cell.angle_gamma   90.00
#
_symmetry.space_group_name_H-M   'P 1'
#
loop_
_entity.id
_entity.type
_entity.pdbx_description
1 polymer ?
#
loop_
_entity_poly.entity_id
_entity_poly.type
_entity_poly.pdbx_seq_one_letter_code
_entity_poly.pdbx_strand_id
1 'polypeptide(L)'
;MALLETTSENSKTSGNSLSSFLATPIFRASGGGALLDESRMTCLVCLTEQRNSTIVHGGTGHIACCLTCARLLKSRGFSCPVCRLEIDTVIQHFWGDGRESSSAYVYQ
;
A
#
# COMPACT_ATOMS: atom_id res chain seq x y z
N MET A 1 -36.97 -20.98 -27.64
CA MET A 1 -36.47 -20.14 -26.53
C MET A 1 -35.02 -20.51 -26.29
N ALA A 2 -34.18 -19.52 -25.92
CA ALA A 2 -32.73 -19.60 -25.70
C ALA A 2 -31.86 -19.93 -26.94
N LEU A 3 -30.66 -19.36 -27.11
CA LEU A 3 -30.05 -18.11 -26.58
C LEU A 3 -28.92 -17.69 -27.57
N LEU A 4 -28.73 -16.38 -27.76
CA LEU A 4 -27.46 -15.60 -27.90
C LEU A 4 -26.18 -16.34 -28.38
N GLU A 5 -25.54 -15.95 -29.50
CA GLU A 5 -24.47 -14.91 -29.63
C GLU A 5 -23.13 -15.30 -28.94
N THR A 6 -21.92 -15.02 -29.44
CA THR A 6 -21.43 -14.11 -30.53
C THR A 6 -20.13 -14.63 -31.18
N THR A 7 -19.64 -13.90 -32.20
CA THR A 7 -18.57 -14.23 -33.13
C THR A 7 -17.14 -13.89 -32.71
N SER A 8 -16.22 -14.77 -33.13
CA SER A 8 -14.99 -14.52 -33.94
C SER A 8 -13.88 -13.60 -33.43
N GLU A 9 -12.67 -14.16 -33.51
CA GLU A 9 -11.35 -13.56 -33.33
C GLU A 9 -11.00 -12.58 -34.47
N ASN A 10 -10.10 -11.60 -34.21
CA ASN A 10 -9.03 -11.29 -35.17
C ASN A 10 -7.84 -10.55 -34.53
N SER A 11 -6.65 -11.05 -34.81
CA SER A 11 -5.37 -10.37 -34.60
C SER A 11 -5.06 -9.42 -35.76
N LYS A 12 -4.21 -8.39 -35.55
CA LYS A 12 -3.30 -7.88 -36.60
C LYS A 12 -2.21 -6.98 -36.03
N THR A 13 -0.99 -7.23 -36.49
CA THR A 13 0.24 -6.47 -36.24
C THR A 13 0.59 -5.59 -37.44
N SER A 14 1.05 -4.36 -37.20
CA SER A 14 1.98 -3.59 -38.06
C SER A 14 2.32 -2.25 -37.36
N GLY A 15 3.51 -1.65 -37.49
CA GLY A 15 4.72 -2.13 -38.16
C GLY A 15 5.38 -1.06 -39.05
N ASN A 16 5.75 0.11 -38.52
CA ASN A 16 6.26 1.22 -39.32
C ASN A 16 7.48 1.93 -38.67
N SER A 17 8.46 2.28 -39.51
CA SER A 17 9.70 2.97 -39.19
C SER A 17 10.03 3.92 -40.37
N LEU A 18 11.00 4.86 -40.37
CA LEU A 18 12.31 4.89 -39.72
C LEU A 18 12.65 6.25 -39.09
N SER A 19 13.76 6.25 -38.34
CA SER A 19 14.69 7.35 -38.01
C SER A 19 14.54 8.72 -38.70
N SER A 20 14.69 9.78 -37.88
CA SER A 20 15.33 11.05 -38.29
C SER A 20 16.23 11.55 -37.16
N PHE A 21 17.54 11.28 -37.26
CA PHE A 21 18.55 11.77 -36.32
C PHE A 21 18.90 13.23 -36.64
N LEU A 22 18.67 14.17 -35.72
CA LEU A 22 19.46 15.40 -35.61
C LEU A 22 19.64 15.74 -34.13
N ALA A 23 20.88 16.05 -33.74
CA ALA A 23 21.29 16.18 -32.35
C ALA A 23 21.04 17.59 -31.79
N THR A 24 20.62 17.66 -30.53
CA THR A 24 20.81 18.84 -29.67
C THR A 24 21.46 18.38 -28.35
N PRO A 25 22.58 19.00 -27.91
CA PRO A 25 23.30 18.57 -26.73
C PRO A 25 22.88 19.31 -25.45
N ILE A 26 23.11 18.64 -24.31
CA ILE A 26 23.22 19.19 -22.94
C ILE A 26 21.91 19.57 -22.23
N PHE A 27 21.76 19.01 -21.02
CA PHE A 27 20.76 19.32 -19.98
C PHE A 27 19.27 19.14 -20.34
N ARG A 28 18.81 17.89 -20.32
CA ARG A 28 17.40 17.59 -19.98
C ARG A 28 17.36 17.16 -18.51
N ALA A 29 16.76 17.99 -17.66
CA ALA A 29 16.72 17.78 -16.22
C ALA A 29 16.20 16.37 -15.87
N SER A 30 16.85 15.73 -14.90
CA SER A 30 16.39 14.52 -14.24
C SER A 30 15.18 14.83 -13.35
N GLY A 31 14.09 15.28 -13.97
CA GLY A 31 12.76 15.36 -13.38
C GLY A 31 12.23 13.95 -13.17
N GLY A 32 12.89 13.20 -12.29
CA GLY A 32 12.37 11.98 -11.71
C GLY A 32 11.19 12.36 -10.85
N GLY A 33 10.02 12.51 -11.48
CA GLY A 33 8.75 12.61 -10.80
C GLY A 33 8.58 11.34 -9.98
N ALA A 34 8.89 11.43 -8.69
CA ALA A 34 8.62 10.37 -7.75
C ALA A 34 7.10 10.23 -7.70
N LEU A 35 6.59 9.23 -8.43
CA LEU A 35 5.31 8.62 -8.12
C LEU A 35 5.47 7.99 -6.73
N LEU A 36 5.25 8.83 -5.71
CA LEU A 36 5.22 8.40 -4.32
C LEU A 36 4.10 7.37 -4.22
N ASP A 37 4.50 6.13 -3.97
CA ASP A 37 3.61 4.99 -3.88
C ASP A 37 2.84 5.07 -2.55
N GLU A 38 1.81 5.91 -2.53
CA GLU A 38 0.92 6.10 -1.38
C GLU A 38 0.28 4.79 -0.90
N SER A 39 0.13 3.80 -1.79
CA SER A 39 -0.29 2.43 -1.45
C SER A 39 0.65 1.74 -0.46
N ARG A 40 1.92 2.16 -0.37
CA ARG A 40 2.85 1.67 0.67
C ARG A 40 2.61 2.26 2.06
N MET A 41 1.77 3.28 2.21
CA MET A 41 1.46 3.91 3.51
C MET A 41 0.02 3.67 4.00
N THR A 42 -0.90 3.21 3.16
CA THR A 42 -2.31 2.94 3.52
C THR A 42 -2.54 1.58 4.19
N CYS A 43 -3.51 1.52 5.11
CA CYS A 43 -3.92 0.33 5.85
C CYS A 43 -4.35 -0.80 4.89
N LEU A 44 -3.76 -2.00 5.03
CA LEU A 44 -4.06 -3.14 4.15
C LEU A 44 -5.50 -3.70 4.29
N VAL A 45 -6.25 -3.27 5.31
CA VAL A 45 -7.61 -3.77 5.59
C VAL A 45 -8.69 -2.83 5.05
N CYS A 46 -8.57 -1.52 5.27
CA CYS A 46 -9.56 -0.54 4.79
C CYS A 46 -9.13 0.23 3.54
N LEU A 47 -7.83 0.26 3.21
CA LEU A 47 -7.22 1.02 2.11
C LEU A 47 -7.47 2.55 2.17
N THR A 48 -8.04 3.07 3.26
CA THR A 48 -8.43 4.49 3.44
C THR A 48 -7.52 5.25 4.39
N GLU A 49 -7.21 4.69 5.56
CA GLU A 49 -6.41 5.34 6.61
C GLU A 49 -4.93 4.96 6.51
N GLN A 50 -4.02 5.78 7.03
CA GLN A 50 -2.59 5.48 7.09
C GLN A 50 -2.27 4.38 8.11
N ARG A 51 -1.16 3.65 7.91
CA ARG A 51 -0.63 2.66 8.86
C ARG A 51 -0.01 3.34 10.09
N ASN A 52 -0.86 3.73 11.03
CA ASN A 52 -0.46 4.36 12.31
C ASN A 52 -0.47 3.38 13.51
N SER A 53 -0.46 2.06 13.28
CA SER A 53 -0.41 1.07 14.36
C SER A 53 0.46 -0.15 14.09
N THR A 54 1.07 -0.69 15.14
CA THR A 54 1.73 -2.00 15.17
C THR A 54 0.80 -3.04 15.77
N ILE A 55 0.66 -4.18 15.09
CA ILE A 55 0.08 -5.41 15.64
C ILE A 55 1.22 -6.22 16.27
N VAL A 56 1.23 -6.35 17.59
CA VAL A 56 2.28 -7.06 18.38
C VAL A 56 1.86 -8.50 18.65
N HIS A 57 2.81 -9.41 18.52
CA HIS A 57 2.69 -10.84 18.80
C HIS A 57 4.05 -11.44 19.22
N GLY A 58 4.06 -12.20 20.31
CA GLY A 58 5.27 -12.71 20.96
C GLY A 58 6.21 -11.57 21.38
N GLY A 59 7.36 -11.48 20.70
CA GLY A 59 8.35 -10.41 20.88
C GLY A 59 8.50 -9.49 19.67
N THR A 60 7.57 -9.53 18.71
CA THR A 60 7.68 -8.81 17.42
C THR A 60 6.38 -8.10 17.06
N GLY A 61 6.37 -7.29 15.99
CA GLY A 61 5.13 -6.72 15.50
C GLY A 61 5.19 -6.22 14.06
N HIS A 62 4.03 -6.13 13.42
CA HIS A 62 3.88 -5.70 12.04
C HIS A 62 3.11 -4.38 11.93
N ILE A 63 3.66 -3.42 11.19
CA ILE A 63 3.00 -2.16 10.82
C ILE A 63 2.27 -2.37 9.49
N ALA A 64 1.01 -2.81 9.58
CA ALA A 64 0.18 -3.22 8.43
C ALA A 64 -1.17 -2.49 8.34
N CYS A 65 -1.64 -1.93 9.46
CA CYS A 65 -3.00 -1.44 9.61
C CYS A 65 -3.04 -0.06 10.28
N CYS A 66 -4.13 0.67 10.05
CA CYS A 66 -4.55 1.75 10.93
C CYS A 66 -5.06 1.18 12.26
N LEU A 67 -5.07 2.04 13.29
CA LEU A 67 -5.53 1.72 14.63
C LEU A 67 -6.92 1.07 14.68
N THR A 68 -7.87 1.63 13.93
CA THR A 68 -9.27 1.18 13.92
C THR A 68 -9.37 -0.27 13.46
N CYS A 69 -8.69 -0.61 12.35
CA CYS A 69 -8.64 -1.98 11.86
C CYS A 69 -7.84 -2.91 12.79
N ALA A 70 -6.70 -2.47 13.33
CA ALA A 70 -5.88 -3.29 14.23
C ALA A 70 -6.65 -3.66 15.53
N ARG A 71 -7.35 -2.70 16.15
CA ARG A 71 -8.22 -2.97 17.31
C ARG A 71 -9.38 -3.90 16.95
N LEU A 72 -9.97 -3.77 15.76
CA LEU A 72 -11.08 -4.63 15.32
C LEU A 72 -10.63 -6.07 15.05
N LEU A 73 -9.42 -6.26 14.52
CA LEU A 73 -8.82 -7.59 14.37
C LEU A 73 -8.64 -8.24 15.74
N LYS A 74 -7.99 -7.52 16.68
CA LYS A 74 -7.76 -8.01 18.04
C LYS A 74 -9.07 -8.33 18.79
N SER A 75 -10.03 -7.41 18.81
CA SER A 75 -11.28 -7.57 19.58
C SER A 75 -12.20 -8.68 19.05
N ARG A 76 -12.03 -9.09 17.79
CA ARG A 76 -12.73 -10.22 17.17
C ARG A 76 -11.94 -11.53 17.22
N GLY A 77 -10.74 -11.55 17.80
CA GLY A 77 -9.88 -12.74 17.85
C GLY A 77 -9.30 -13.14 16.48
N PHE A 78 -9.18 -12.21 15.53
CA PHE A 78 -8.49 -12.46 14.27
C PHE A 78 -6.97 -12.39 14.45
N SER A 79 -6.25 -13.19 13.66
CA SER A 79 -4.79 -13.20 13.65
C SER A 79 -4.19 -12.07 12.82
N CYS A 80 -2.89 -11.83 13.01
CA CYS A 80 -2.13 -10.82 12.28
C CYS A 80 -2.20 -11.07 10.75
N PRO A 81 -2.58 -10.08 9.92
CA PRO A 81 -2.78 -10.28 8.49
C PRO A 81 -1.48 -10.58 7.72
N VAL A 82 -0.30 -10.37 8.34
CA VAL A 82 1.01 -10.62 7.73
C VAL A 82 1.52 -12.03 8.01
N CYS A 83 1.53 -12.46 9.28
CA CYS A 83 2.13 -13.73 9.72
C CYS A 83 1.14 -14.76 10.29
N ARG A 84 -0.14 -14.40 10.45
CA ARG A 84 -1.22 -15.24 11.00
C ARG A 84 -1.04 -15.70 12.46
N LEU A 85 -0.14 -15.07 13.22
CA LEU A 85 -0.03 -15.25 14.67
C LEU A 85 -1.12 -14.47 15.43
N GLU A 86 -1.48 -14.93 16.63
CA GLU A 86 -2.46 -14.28 17.52
C GLU A 86 -2.00 -12.88 17.93
N ILE A 87 -2.94 -11.96 18.20
CA ILE A 87 -2.63 -10.54 18.45
C ILE A 87 -2.62 -10.26 19.96
N ASP A 88 -1.43 -10.22 20.56
CA ASP A 88 -1.25 -9.94 21.99
C ASP A 88 -1.63 -8.49 22.33
N THR A 89 -1.26 -7.52 21.49
CA THR A 89 -1.37 -6.08 21.79
C THR A 89 -1.34 -5.24 20.51
N VAL A 90 -2.00 -4.08 20.53
CA VAL A 90 -1.93 -3.08 19.45
C VAL A 90 -1.27 -1.82 19.98
N ILE A 91 -0.29 -1.26 19.28
CA ILE A 91 0.37 0.00 19.65
C ILE A 91 0.04 1.06 18.60
N GLN A 92 -0.39 2.25 19.03
CA GLN A 92 -0.57 3.40 18.15
C GLN A 92 0.70 4.26 18.13
N HIS A 93 1.14 4.64 16.92
CA HIS A 93 2.24 5.58 16.70
C HIS A 93 1.74 7.01 16.58
N PHE A 94 2.44 7.94 17.23
CA PHE A 94 2.27 9.37 17.03
C PHE A 94 3.60 9.96 16.55
N TRP A 95 3.53 10.78 15.52
CA TRP A 95 4.67 11.48 14.95
C TRP A 95 4.58 12.95 15.38
N GLY A 96 5.50 13.40 16.23
CA GLY A 96 5.62 14.82 16.55
C GLY A 96 6.18 15.60 15.36
N ASP A 97 5.71 16.83 15.16
CA ASP A 97 6.19 17.78 14.13
C ASP A 97 7.54 18.46 14.52
N GLY A 98 8.24 17.90 15.51
CA GLY A 98 9.44 18.46 16.10
C GLY A 98 9.18 19.47 17.23
N ARG A 99 7.92 19.75 17.59
CA ARG A 99 7.57 20.64 18.73
C ARG A 99 7.15 19.91 19.98
N GLU A 100 6.71 18.66 19.85
CA GLU A 100 6.33 17.78 20.95
C GLU A 100 6.91 16.37 20.79
N SER A 101 7.13 15.68 21.91
CA SER A 101 7.72 14.34 21.95
C SER A 101 6.81 13.30 21.30
N SER A 102 7.29 12.60 20.27
CA SER A 102 6.60 11.46 19.65
C SER A 102 6.22 10.42 20.71
N SER A 103 4.92 10.25 20.94
CA SER A 103 4.38 9.31 21.93
C SER A 103 3.86 8.04 21.27
N ALA A 104 3.61 7.01 22.08
CA ALA A 104 2.94 5.79 21.65
C ALA A 104 1.98 5.32 22.75
N TYR A 105 0.77 4.88 22.37
CA TYR A 105 -0.19 4.32 23.31
C TYR A 105 -0.42 2.83 23.05
N VAL A 106 -0.50 2.06 24.13
CA VAL A 106 -0.62 0.60 24.12
C VAL A 106 -2.08 0.21 24.38
N TYR A 107 -2.62 -0.67 23.54
CA TYR A 107 -3.99 -1.17 23.60
C TYR A 107 -3.99 -2.68 23.82
N GLN A 108 -4.28 -3.03 25.08
CA GLN A 108 -4.54 -4.38 25.56
C GLN A 108 -5.97 -4.83 25.26
#